data_AF-A0A837BVX1-F1
#
_entry.id   AF-A0A837BVX1-F1
#
_cell.length_a   1.000
_cell.length_b   1.000
_cell.length_c   1.000
_cell.angle_alpha   90.00
_cell.angle_beta   90.00
_cell.angle_gamma   90.00
#
_symmetry.space_group_name_H-M   'P 1'
#
loop_
_entity.id
_entity.type
_entity.pdbx_description
1 polymer ?
#
loop_
_entity_poly.entity_id
_entity_poly.type
_entity_poly.pdbx_seq_one_letter_code
_entity_poly.pdbx_strand_id
1 'polypeptide(L)'
;MKLRKTAIWTAAVIALAAAGGIINSQTNQAQTIKVQKSVKKISNKTKYGFKRDFKFPQSWRGKWFSNTHGHLSNMIIKKNGFNTPWTGEYVELVSAGKVKGTGKYLWQMPQSWFTKHNKIFKKLGRVTTKNLKNKKWIVFSPIDENNIKIGYAFSLQNKKIDGKTQKVMFEANPKTGEIYDQFYRSPKLAQKYQNYHFKNETYAPVFNQYQKSKYFRIKTGF
;
A
#
# COMPACT_ATOMS: atom_id res chain seq x y z
N MET A 1 20.14 -37.68 40.85
CA MET A 1 21.15 -36.61 40.71
C MET A 1 20.74 -35.69 39.56
N LYS A 2 20.51 -34.42 39.87
CA LYS A 2 20.16 -33.33 38.94
C LYS A 2 21.44 -32.79 38.28
N LEU A 3 21.36 -32.17 37.10
CA LEU A 3 21.60 -30.72 36.97
C LEU A 3 21.42 -30.20 35.53
N ARG A 4 20.78 -29.03 35.49
CA ARG A 4 20.39 -28.21 34.34
C ARG A 4 21.60 -27.37 33.90
N LYS A 5 21.74 -27.09 32.60
CA LYS A 5 22.68 -26.08 32.09
C LYS A 5 21.93 -24.79 31.79
N THR A 6 22.07 -23.82 32.69
CA THR A 6 21.83 -22.38 32.47
C THR A 6 23.16 -21.73 32.10
N ALA A 7 23.20 -20.99 30.99
CA ALA A 7 24.31 -20.11 30.66
C ALA A 7 23.94 -18.66 31.00
N ILE A 8 24.86 -18.04 31.72
CA ILE A 8 24.77 -16.76 32.43
C ILE A 8 25.25 -15.62 31.51
N TRP A 9 24.62 -14.47 31.62
CA TRP A 9 25.04 -13.19 31.06
C TRP A 9 26.25 -12.64 31.83
N THR A 10 27.28 -12.16 31.14
CA THR A 10 28.34 -11.33 31.74
C THR A 10 28.35 -9.95 31.10
N ALA A 11 27.91 -8.97 31.88
CA ALA A 11 28.18 -7.55 31.67
C ALA A 11 29.61 -7.26 32.16
N ALA A 12 30.40 -6.57 31.34
CA ALA A 12 31.67 -6.00 31.76
C ALA A 12 31.46 -4.51 32.06
N VAL A 13 31.56 -4.16 33.33
CA VAL A 13 31.68 -2.80 33.84
C VAL A 13 33.17 -2.47 33.86
N ILE A 14 33.56 -1.34 33.26
CA ILE A 14 34.79 -0.65 33.65
C ILE A 14 34.38 0.78 33.99
N ALA A 15 34.36 1.05 35.29
CA ALA A 15 34.47 2.38 35.83
C ALA A 15 35.96 2.69 36.01
N LEU A 16 36.39 3.89 35.65
CA LEU A 16 37.53 4.52 36.29
C LEU A 16 37.19 5.98 36.56
N ALA A 17 37.23 6.34 37.84
CA ALA A 17 37.06 7.68 38.37
C ALA A 17 38.40 8.43 38.30
N ALA A 18 38.37 9.77 38.25
CA ALA A 18 38.71 10.60 39.41
C ALA A 18 38.79 12.10 39.06
N ALA A 19 38.33 12.89 40.03
CA ALA A 19 38.82 14.20 40.48
C ALA A 19 38.61 15.44 39.59
N GLY A 20 37.62 16.25 40.00
CA GLY A 20 37.91 17.46 40.78
C GLY A 20 38.38 18.71 40.03
N GLY A 21 37.50 19.70 39.92
CA GLY A 21 37.85 21.08 39.58
C GLY A 21 36.60 21.89 39.25
N ILE A 22 36.06 22.61 40.25
CA ILE A 22 34.98 23.58 40.06
C ILE A 22 35.61 24.92 39.60
N ILE A 23 34.79 25.70 38.87
CA ILE A 23 34.81 27.16 38.64
C ILE A 23 35.60 27.63 37.42
N ASN A 24 34.88 27.92 36.32
CA ASN A 24 34.67 29.30 35.86
C ASN A 24 33.65 29.35 34.73
N SER A 25 32.52 29.99 35.02
CA SER A 25 31.59 30.50 34.02
C SER A 25 32.30 31.54 33.17
N GLN A 26 32.47 31.27 31.87
CA GLN A 26 32.67 32.32 30.89
C GLN A 26 31.90 31.97 29.61
N THR A 27 30.86 32.78 29.41
CA THR A 27 30.09 32.94 28.18
C THR A 27 31.01 33.11 26.98
N ASN A 28 30.89 32.21 26.00
CA ASN A 28 31.11 32.54 24.60
C ASN A 28 29.99 31.92 23.77
N GLN A 29 29.04 32.77 23.39
CA GLN A 29 28.19 32.54 22.24
C GLN A 29 29.08 32.43 21.00
N ALA A 30 29.14 31.26 20.38
CA ALA A 30 29.67 31.14 19.03
C ALA A 30 28.99 29.98 18.29
N GLN A 31 27.98 30.36 17.51
CA GLN A 31 27.60 29.77 16.23
C GLN A 31 27.42 28.26 16.17
N THR A 32 26.19 27.83 16.50
CA THR A 32 25.64 26.59 15.97
C THR A 32 25.54 26.70 14.45
N ILE A 33 26.52 26.18 13.72
CA ILE A 33 26.43 25.98 12.27
C ILE A 33 25.33 24.95 12.04
N LYS A 34 24.09 25.44 11.83
CA LYS A 34 23.01 24.67 11.25
C LYS A 34 23.46 24.34 9.82
N VAL A 35 23.97 23.12 9.62
CA VAL A 35 24.08 22.53 8.28
C VAL A 35 22.65 22.31 7.77
N GLN A 36 22.03 23.37 7.25
CA GLN A 36 20.90 23.26 6.34
C GLN A 36 21.44 22.57 5.10
N LYS A 37 21.31 21.24 5.06
CA LYS A 37 21.29 20.51 3.79
C LYS A 37 20.18 21.13 2.97
N SER A 38 20.52 22.04 2.08
CA SER A 38 19.64 22.53 1.04
C SER A 38 19.30 21.34 0.16
N VAL A 39 18.25 20.60 0.52
CA VAL A 39 17.62 19.62 -0.33
C VAL A 39 17.20 20.40 -1.57
N LYS A 40 17.95 20.27 -2.67
CA LYS A 40 17.56 20.79 -3.98
C LYS A 40 16.12 20.35 -4.19
N LYS A 41 15.19 21.32 -4.13
CA LYS A 41 13.77 21.09 -4.31
C LYS A 41 13.61 20.67 -5.77
N ILE A 42 13.73 19.37 -6.04
CA ILE A 42 13.60 18.81 -7.39
C ILE A 42 12.26 19.31 -7.88
N SER A 43 12.30 20.24 -8.84
CA SER A 43 11.13 20.79 -9.46
C SER A 43 10.40 19.63 -10.13
N ASN A 44 9.32 19.15 -9.50
CA ASN A 44 8.45 18.07 -9.99
C ASN A 44 7.59 18.52 -11.18
N LYS A 45 8.14 19.35 -12.06
CA LYS A 45 7.47 19.90 -13.24
C LYS A 45 7.72 18.97 -14.41
N THR A 46 6.68 18.43 -15.03
CA THR A 46 6.77 17.64 -16.28
C THR A 46 5.77 18.17 -17.30
N LYS A 47 5.97 17.86 -18.60
CA LYS A 47 5.11 18.36 -19.70
C LYS A 47 3.62 18.15 -19.40
N TYR A 48 3.29 17.02 -18.78
CA TYR A 48 1.92 16.62 -18.48
C TYR A 48 1.64 16.50 -16.98
N GLY A 49 2.49 17.00 -16.09
CA GLY A 49 2.23 16.95 -14.65
C GLY A 49 2.22 15.55 -14.01
N PHE A 50 2.88 14.57 -14.62
CA PHE A 50 3.13 13.25 -14.02
C PHE A 50 4.53 12.72 -14.34
N LYS A 51 5.01 11.74 -13.56
CA LYS A 51 6.30 11.04 -13.75
C LYS A 51 6.09 9.53 -13.82
N ARG A 52 6.73 8.88 -14.80
CA ARG A 52 6.77 7.41 -14.95
C ARG A 52 7.92 6.79 -14.15
N ASP A 53 8.02 7.14 -12.87
CA ASP A 53 9.09 6.71 -11.97
C ASP A 53 8.66 5.62 -10.98
N PHE A 54 7.36 5.44 -10.78
CA PHE A 54 6.83 4.40 -9.92
C PHE A 54 7.10 3.00 -10.50
N LYS A 55 7.56 2.11 -9.61
CA LYS A 55 7.78 0.70 -9.93
C LYS A 55 7.20 -0.15 -8.81
N PHE A 56 6.35 -1.11 -9.16
CA PHE A 56 5.89 -2.11 -8.20
C PHE A 56 7.08 -2.93 -7.68
N PRO A 57 7.10 -3.27 -6.38
CA PRO A 57 8.09 -4.19 -5.82
C PRO A 57 8.06 -5.53 -6.55
N GLN A 58 9.22 -6.21 -6.69
CA GLN A 58 9.29 -7.50 -7.37
C GLN A 58 8.34 -8.54 -6.75
N SER A 59 8.17 -8.51 -5.43
CA SER A 59 7.27 -9.40 -4.68
C SER A 59 5.79 -9.27 -5.06
N TRP A 60 5.39 -8.13 -5.64
CA TRP A 60 4.03 -7.88 -6.13
C TRP A 60 3.84 -8.34 -7.57
N ARG A 61 4.90 -8.41 -8.38
CA ARG A 61 4.77 -8.67 -9.81
C ARG A 61 4.29 -10.10 -10.09
N GLY A 62 3.66 -10.29 -11.24
CA GLY A 62 3.10 -11.57 -11.69
C GLY A 62 1.59 -11.64 -11.54
N LYS A 63 1.04 -12.85 -11.70
CA LYS A 63 -0.40 -13.12 -11.63
C LYS A 63 -0.89 -13.26 -10.19
N TRP A 64 -2.08 -12.77 -9.96
CA TRP A 64 -2.85 -12.81 -8.73
C TRP A 64 -4.29 -13.17 -9.08
N PHE A 65 -4.92 -14.02 -8.29
CA PHE A 65 -6.24 -14.59 -8.57
C PHE A 65 -7.16 -14.34 -7.39
N SER A 66 -8.38 -13.89 -7.67
CA SER A 66 -9.46 -13.83 -6.69
C SER A 66 -10.63 -14.66 -7.20
N ASN A 67 -11.38 -15.25 -6.28
CA ASN A 67 -12.67 -15.85 -6.59
C ASN A 67 -13.76 -15.33 -5.66
N THR A 68 -13.55 -14.17 -5.02
CA THR A 68 -14.46 -13.79 -3.94
C THR A 68 -15.82 -13.28 -4.41
N HIS A 69 -15.92 -12.90 -5.68
CA HIS A 69 -17.16 -12.43 -6.31
C HIS A 69 -17.87 -13.54 -7.11
N GLY A 70 -17.66 -14.81 -6.75
CA GLY A 70 -18.31 -15.96 -7.39
C GLY A 70 -17.81 -16.29 -8.81
N HIS A 71 -16.82 -15.56 -9.32
CA HIS A 71 -16.13 -15.83 -10.57
C HIS A 71 -14.63 -15.63 -10.41
N LEU A 72 -13.85 -16.44 -11.12
CA LEU A 72 -12.40 -16.39 -11.02
C LEU A 72 -11.89 -15.19 -11.83
N SER A 73 -11.45 -14.15 -11.13
CA SER A 73 -10.81 -12.99 -11.73
C SER A 73 -9.29 -13.07 -11.55
N ASN A 74 -8.55 -12.35 -12.39
CA ASN A 74 -7.11 -12.21 -12.22
C ASN A 74 -6.62 -10.77 -12.39
N MET A 75 -5.56 -10.47 -11.65
CA MET A 75 -4.78 -9.25 -11.76
C MET A 75 -3.32 -9.64 -12.07
N ILE A 76 -2.76 -9.05 -13.11
CA ILE A 76 -1.38 -9.20 -13.53
C ILE A 76 -0.66 -7.90 -13.25
N ILE A 77 0.20 -7.92 -12.24
CA ILE A 77 1.03 -6.77 -11.87
C ILE A 77 2.34 -6.84 -12.66
N LYS A 78 2.58 -5.82 -13.48
CA LYS A 78 3.85 -5.59 -14.19
C LYS A 78 4.68 -4.54 -13.43
N LYS A 79 5.82 -4.17 -14.00
CA LYS A 79 6.78 -3.22 -13.38
C LYS A 79 6.13 -1.87 -13.05
N ASN A 80 5.37 -1.29 -13.97
CA ASN A 80 4.86 0.09 -13.86
C ASN A 80 3.32 0.16 -13.86
N GLY A 81 2.63 -0.96 -13.71
CA GLY A 81 1.19 -0.99 -13.94
C GLY A 81 0.61 -2.38 -13.74
N PHE A 82 -0.69 -2.49 -13.90
CA PHE A 82 -1.43 -3.74 -13.74
C PHE A 82 -2.69 -3.71 -14.62
N ASN A 83 -3.24 -4.87 -14.94
CA ASN A 83 -4.62 -4.91 -15.43
C ASN A 83 -5.57 -4.87 -14.25
N THR A 84 -6.57 -4.01 -14.33
CA THR A 84 -7.64 -3.94 -13.35
C THR A 84 -8.40 -5.27 -13.30
N PRO A 85 -8.63 -5.86 -12.11
CA PRO A 85 -9.36 -7.12 -12.02
C PRO A 85 -10.84 -6.99 -12.38
N TRP A 86 -11.41 -5.77 -12.40
CA TRP A 86 -12.81 -5.47 -12.76
C TRP A 86 -13.06 -5.29 -14.26
N THR A 87 -12.18 -4.61 -15.00
CA THR A 87 -12.37 -4.36 -16.45
C THR A 87 -11.36 -5.09 -17.33
N GLY A 88 -10.30 -5.65 -16.77
CA GLY A 88 -9.20 -6.24 -17.53
C GLY A 88 -8.30 -5.21 -18.24
N GLU A 89 -8.61 -3.92 -18.12
CA GLU A 89 -7.86 -2.86 -18.77
C GLU A 89 -6.51 -2.63 -18.11
N TYR A 90 -5.47 -2.46 -18.92
CA TYR A 90 -4.14 -2.17 -18.41
C TYR A 90 -3.98 -0.69 -18.06
N VAL A 91 -3.60 -0.41 -16.82
CA VAL A 91 -3.34 0.93 -16.29
C VAL A 91 -1.86 1.05 -15.91
N GLU A 92 -1.20 2.06 -16.44
CA GLU A 92 0.15 2.46 -16.03
C GLU A 92 0.05 3.44 -14.85
N LEU A 93 0.81 3.17 -13.78
CA LEU A 93 0.86 3.99 -12.58
C LEU A 93 2.00 5.00 -12.62
N VAL A 94 1.67 6.25 -12.31
CA VAL A 94 2.57 7.40 -12.36
C VAL A 94 2.49 8.22 -11.08
N SER A 95 3.59 8.86 -10.72
CA SER A 95 3.62 9.81 -9.61
C SER A 95 3.09 11.18 -10.08
N ALA A 96 2.29 11.85 -9.26
CA ALA A 96 1.78 13.18 -9.59
C ALA A 96 2.85 14.26 -9.47
N GLY A 97 2.80 15.22 -10.39
CA GLY A 97 3.63 16.41 -10.42
C GLY A 97 2.85 17.64 -10.90
N LYS A 98 3.56 18.75 -11.07
CA LYS A 98 2.97 19.98 -11.61
C LYS A 98 3.18 20.03 -13.12
N VAL A 99 2.20 20.55 -13.85
CA VAL A 99 2.32 20.77 -15.29
C VAL A 99 3.37 21.87 -15.53
N LYS A 100 4.32 21.60 -16.44
CA LYS A 100 5.40 22.54 -16.78
C LYS A 100 4.79 23.86 -17.27
N GLY A 101 5.29 24.97 -16.75
CA GLY A 101 4.85 26.32 -17.13
C GLY A 101 3.59 26.83 -16.43
N THR A 102 2.85 25.98 -15.68
CA THR A 102 1.57 26.42 -15.06
C THR A 102 1.66 26.52 -13.54
N GLY A 103 2.56 25.78 -12.90
CA GLY A 103 2.62 25.69 -11.44
C GLY A 103 1.43 24.96 -10.79
N LYS A 104 0.52 24.42 -11.61
CA LYS A 104 -0.70 23.71 -11.24
C LYS A 104 -0.52 22.19 -11.36
N TYR A 105 -1.22 21.43 -10.54
CA TYR A 105 -1.38 19.98 -10.71
C TYR A 105 -2.36 19.67 -11.84
N LEU A 106 -2.37 18.42 -12.29
CA LEU A 106 -3.27 17.94 -13.34
C LEU A 106 -4.74 18.25 -13.05
N TRP A 107 -5.26 17.86 -11.89
CA TRP A 107 -6.64 18.11 -11.46
C TRP A 107 -7.00 19.59 -11.25
N GLN A 108 -6.03 20.51 -11.38
CA GLN A 108 -6.25 21.96 -11.33
C GLN A 108 -6.25 22.59 -12.74
N MET A 109 -6.02 21.78 -13.78
CA MET A 109 -6.08 22.23 -15.17
C MET A 109 -7.53 22.33 -15.63
N PRO A 110 -7.85 23.27 -16.54
CA PRO A 110 -9.21 23.39 -17.08
C PRO A 110 -9.58 22.19 -17.94
N GLN A 111 -10.88 21.91 -18.07
CA GLN A 111 -11.40 20.77 -18.83
C GLN A 111 -10.91 20.75 -20.29
N SER A 112 -10.78 21.93 -20.92
CA SER A 112 -10.22 22.06 -22.28
C SER A 112 -8.82 21.47 -22.41
N TRP A 113 -8.00 21.56 -21.36
CA TRP A 113 -6.67 20.98 -21.34
C TRP A 113 -6.73 19.45 -21.28
N PHE A 114 -7.66 18.88 -20.53
CA PHE A 114 -7.88 17.43 -20.48
C PHE A 114 -8.40 16.90 -21.82
N THR A 115 -9.41 17.55 -22.41
CA THR A 115 -9.95 17.16 -23.72
C THR A 115 -8.86 17.11 -24.78
N LYS A 116 -7.97 18.12 -24.82
CA LYS A 116 -6.83 18.17 -25.76
C LYS A 116 -5.84 17.02 -25.58
N HIS A 117 -5.74 16.45 -24.38
CA HIS A 117 -4.73 15.45 -24.02
C HIS A 117 -5.33 14.10 -23.58
N ASN A 118 -6.63 13.89 -23.81
CA ASN A 118 -7.41 12.75 -23.31
C ASN A 118 -6.77 11.39 -23.65
N LYS A 119 -6.21 11.25 -24.87
CA LYS A 119 -5.52 10.02 -25.31
C LYS A 119 -4.39 9.58 -24.37
N ILE A 120 -3.76 10.51 -23.66
CA ILE A 120 -2.67 10.22 -22.72
C ILE A 120 -3.24 9.70 -21.40
N PHE A 121 -4.35 10.27 -20.92
CA PHE A 121 -4.82 10.04 -19.55
C PHE A 121 -5.66 8.78 -19.37
N LYS A 122 -6.36 8.32 -20.42
CA LYS A 122 -7.24 7.14 -20.36
C LYS A 122 -6.59 5.86 -19.82
N LYS A 123 -5.26 5.75 -19.88
CA LYS A 123 -4.51 4.55 -19.46
C LYS A 123 -3.58 4.82 -18.27
N LEU A 124 -3.71 5.97 -17.62
CA LEU A 124 -2.84 6.40 -16.54
C LEU A 124 -3.57 6.48 -15.21
N GLY A 125 -2.90 6.02 -14.18
CA GLY A 125 -3.30 6.12 -12.79
C GLY A 125 -2.31 6.90 -11.96
N ARG A 126 -2.78 7.74 -11.05
CA ARG A 126 -1.91 8.29 -10.02
C ARG A 126 -1.70 7.24 -8.93
N VAL A 127 -0.46 7.13 -8.47
CA VAL A 127 -0.12 6.30 -7.31
C VAL A 127 0.40 7.15 -6.17
N THR A 128 -0.02 6.77 -4.97
CA THR A 128 0.47 7.30 -3.70
C THR A 128 0.63 6.17 -2.71
N THR A 129 1.30 6.41 -1.59
CA THR A 129 1.37 5.44 -0.49
C THR A 129 0.75 6.04 0.75
N LYS A 130 -0.06 5.26 1.46
CA LYS A 130 -0.75 5.70 2.68
C LYS A 130 -0.64 4.60 3.74
N ASN A 131 -0.50 5.00 5.00
CA ASN A 131 -0.64 4.08 6.12
C ASN A 131 -2.12 4.06 6.56
N LEU A 132 -2.74 2.89 6.53
CA LEU A 132 -4.12 2.65 6.97
C LEU A 132 -4.12 1.44 7.90
N LYS A 133 -4.74 1.56 9.08
CA LYS A 133 -4.80 0.47 10.08
C LYS A 133 -3.41 -0.15 10.35
N ASN A 134 -2.41 0.71 10.57
CA ASN A 134 -1.01 0.33 10.82
C ASN A 134 -0.33 -0.50 9.70
N LYS A 135 -0.86 -0.43 8.48
CA LYS A 135 -0.32 -1.14 7.31
C LYS A 135 -0.05 -0.16 6.19
N LYS A 136 1.02 -0.40 5.43
CA LYS A 136 1.32 0.40 4.24
C LYS A 136 0.49 -0.10 3.06
N TRP A 137 -0.20 0.82 2.42
CA TRP A 137 -1.01 0.60 1.23
C TRP A 137 -0.48 1.40 0.06
N ILE A 138 -0.51 0.80 -1.13
CA ILE A 138 -0.33 1.48 -2.40
C ILE A 138 -1.71 1.90 -2.88
N VAL A 139 -1.96 3.20 -2.91
CA VAL A 139 -3.25 3.78 -3.29
C VAL A 139 -3.16 4.27 -4.72
N PHE A 140 -4.04 3.74 -5.56
CA PHE A 140 -4.24 4.15 -6.94
C PHE A 140 -5.48 5.03 -7.04
N SER A 141 -5.48 6.03 -7.92
CA SER A 141 -6.65 6.85 -8.26
C SER A 141 -6.55 7.30 -9.73
N PRO A 142 -7.67 7.74 -10.35
CA PRO A 142 -7.61 8.43 -11.64
C PRO A 142 -6.60 9.58 -11.63
N ILE A 143 -5.91 9.79 -12.76
CA ILE A 143 -4.80 10.75 -12.85
C ILE A 143 -5.26 12.21 -12.86
N ASP A 144 -6.49 12.44 -13.30
CA ASP A 144 -7.17 13.72 -13.43
C ASP A 144 -7.97 14.12 -12.18
N GLU A 145 -8.11 13.22 -11.21
CA GLU A 145 -8.80 13.49 -9.96
C GLU A 145 -7.86 13.85 -8.80
N ASN A 146 -8.30 14.83 -7.99
CA ASN A 146 -7.58 15.21 -6.77
C ASN A 146 -7.78 14.18 -5.65
N ASN A 147 -8.94 13.51 -5.63
CA ASN A 147 -9.41 12.76 -4.49
C ASN A 147 -9.07 11.27 -4.59
N ILE A 148 -8.48 10.72 -3.52
CA ILE A 148 -8.18 9.29 -3.43
C ILE A 148 -9.41 8.40 -3.22
N LYS A 149 -10.58 8.98 -2.91
CA LYS A 149 -11.82 8.22 -2.59
C LYS A 149 -12.34 7.36 -3.75
N ILE A 150 -11.99 7.70 -5.00
CA ILE A 150 -12.44 7.01 -6.21
C ILE A 150 -11.41 5.93 -6.64
N GLY A 151 -10.44 5.67 -5.75
CA GLY A 151 -9.32 4.78 -5.96
C GLY A 151 -9.44 3.40 -5.32
N TYR A 152 -8.38 2.63 -5.50
CA TYR A 152 -8.19 1.32 -4.88
C TYR A 152 -6.92 1.32 -4.04
N ALA A 153 -6.96 0.69 -2.87
CA ALA A 153 -5.79 0.50 -2.04
C ALA A 153 -5.36 -0.96 -2.07
N PHE A 154 -4.09 -1.22 -2.41
CA PHE A 154 -3.52 -2.55 -2.39
C PHE A 154 -2.49 -2.71 -1.29
N SER A 155 -2.44 -3.88 -0.66
CA SER A 155 -1.38 -4.24 0.28
C SER A 155 -1.07 -5.72 0.21
N LEU A 156 0.21 -6.04 0.05
CA LEU A 156 0.71 -7.40 0.11
C LEU A 156 1.11 -7.75 1.53
N GLN A 157 0.50 -8.80 2.09
CA GLN A 157 0.74 -9.22 3.47
C GLN A 157 1.04 -10.72 3.54
N ASN A 158 1.84 -11.11 4.53
CA ASN A 158 2.01 -12.51 4.90
C ASN A 158 0.93 -12.87 5.93
N LYS A 159 0.16 -13.92 5.65
CA LYS A 159 -0.93 -14.40 6.50
C LYS A 159 -0.83 -15.90 6.72
N LYS A 160 -1.21 -16.38 7.90
CA LYS A 160 -1.27 -17.81 8.20
C LYS A 160 -2.63 -18.36 7.79
N ILE A 161 -2.65 -19.38 6.94
CA ILE A 161 -3.85 -20.11 6.49
C ILE A 161 -3.53 -21.60 6.52
N ASP A 162 -4.34 -22.41 7.19
CA ASP A 162 -4.13 -23.85 7.37
C ASP A 162 -2.70 -24.20 7.83
N GLY A 163 -2.21 -23.47 8.84
CA GLY A 163 -0.86 -23.68 9.38
C GLY A 163 0.29 -23.13 8.52
N LYS A 164 0.05 -22.73 7.27
CA LYS A 164 1.07 -22.25 6.33
C LYS A 164 1.04 -20.74 6.16
N THR A 165 2.20 -20.11 6.08
CA THR A 165 2.32 -18.69 5.73
C THR A 165 2.13 -18.51 4.23
N GLN A 166 1.11 -17.74 3.86
CA GLN A 166 0.74 -17.39 2.49
C GLN A 166 0.89 -15.89 2.26
N LYS A 167 1.33 -15.50 1.06
CA LYS A 167 1.28 -14.11 0.59
C LYS A 167 -0.10 -13.83 0.05
N VAL A 168 -0.80 -12.86 0.64
CA VAL A 168 -2.15 -12.44 0.25
C VAL A 168 -2.10 -10.97 -0.13
N MET A 169 -2.58 -10.67 -1.32
CA MET A 169 -2.78 -9.29 -1.79
C MET A 169 -4.18 -8.88 -1.40
N PHE A 170 -4.31 -7.84 -0.60
CA PHE A 170 -5.60 -7.27 -0.26
C PHE A 170 -5.88 -6.06 -1.13
N GLU A 171 -7.13 -5.96 -1.54
CA GLU A 171 -7.71 -4.75 -2.10
C GLU A 171 -8.69 -4.16 -1.10
N ALA A 172 -8.63 -2.86 -0.88
CA ALA A 172 -9.40 -2.18 0.14
C ALA A 172 -9.81 -0.76 -0.27
N ASN A 173 -10.78 -0.23 0.48
CA ASN A 173 -11.14 1.17 0.41
C ASN A 173 -9.95 2.07 0.85
N PRO A 174 -9.55 3.07 0.05
CA PRO A 174 -8.40 3.93 0.36
C PRO A 174 -8.65 4.93 1.51
N LYS A 175 -9.91 5.09 1.96
CA LYS A 175 -10.30 5.91 3.12
C LYS A 175 -10.41 5.06 4.38
N THR A 176 -11.20 3.99 4.35
CA THR A 176 -11.53 3.19 5.54
C THR A 176 -10.58 2.02 5.77
N GLY A 177 -9.88 1.56 4.74
CA GLY A 177 -9.10 0.32 4.79
C GLY A 177 -9.97 -0.92 5.02
N GLU A 178 -11.25 -0.86 4.66
CA GLU A 178 -12.12 -2.04 4.59
C GLU A 178 -11.81 -2.82 3.33
N ILE A 179 -11.61 -4.12 3.48
CA ILE A 179 -11.18 -5.03 2.43
C ILE A 179 -12.37 -5.39 1.56
N TYR A 180 -12.17 -5.20 0.26
CA TYR A 180 -13.09 -5.58 -0.81
C TYR A 180 -12.70 -6.87 -1.47
N ASP A 181 -11.41 -7.20 -1.53
CA ASP A 181 -10.99 -8.43 -2.20
C ASP A 181 -9.65 -8.97 -1.68
N GLN A 182 -9.43 -10.26 -1.93
CA GLN A 182 -8.26 -11.02 -1.52
C GLN A 182 -7.75 -11.82 -2.71
N PHE A 183 -6.51 -11.55 -3.11
CA PHE A 183 -5.88 -12.27 -4.21
C PHE A 183 -4.76 -13.19 -3.73
N TYR A 184 -4.69 -14.34 -4.38
CA TYR A 184 -3.74 -15.42 -4.14
C TYR A 184 -2.90 -15.69 -5.38
N ARG A 185 -1.77 -16.39 -5.21
CA ARG A 185 -0.86 -16.69 -6.33
C ARG A 185 -1.35 -17.77 -7.29
N SER A 186 -2.37 -18.54 -6.94
CA SER A 186 -2.92 -19.57 -7.82
C SER A 186 -4.45 -19.60 -7.80
N PRO A 187 -5.09 -20.02 -8.90
CA PRO A 187 -6.54 -20.21 -8.96
C PRO A 187 -7.06 -21.16 -7.87
N LYS A 188 -6.33 -22.25 -7.62
CA LYS A 188 -6.70 -23.25 -6.60
C LYS A 188 -6.79 -22.64 -5.20
N LEU A 189 -5.85 -21.76 -4.83
CA LEU A 189 -5.89 -21.07 -3.54
C LEU A 189 -7.04 -20.07 -3.47
N ALA A 190 -7.26 -19.33 -4.56
CA ALA A 190 -8.36 -18.37 -4.66
C ALA A 190 -9.73 -19.03 -4.50
N GLN A 191 -9.95 -20.18 -5.15
CA GLN A 191 -11.16 -20.97 -5.00
C GLN A 191 -11.30 -21.56 -3.59
N LYS A 192 -10.22 -22.13 -3.04
CA LYS A 192 -10.24 -22.76 -1.71
C LYS A 192 -10.56 -21.76 -0.61
N TYR A 193 -10.01 -20.55 -0.68
CA TYR A 193 -10.11 -19.54 0.37
C TYR A 193 -10.97 -18.33 -0.01
N GLN A 194 -11.85 -18.49 -1.01
CA GLN A 194 -12.77 -17.42 -1.44
C GLN A 194 -13.60 -16.86 -0.27
N ASN A 195 -13.97 -17.71 0.70
CA ASN A 195 -14.82 -17.33 1.82
C ASN A 195 -14.06 -17.07 3.13
N TYR A 196 -12.73 -17.05 3.07
CA TYR A 196 -11.91 -16.94 4.27
C TYR A 196 -11.76 -15.47 4.72
N HIS A 197 -12.06 -15.17 5.99
CA HIS A 197 -11.81 -13.86 6.58
C HIS A 197 -10.73 -13.90 7.66
N PHE A 198 -9.74 -13.02 7.55
CA PHE A 198 -8.68 -12.88 8.55
C PHE A 198 -9.20 -12.12 9.77
N LYS A 199 -9.01 -12.67 10.98
CA LYS A 199 -9.54 -12.12 12.24
C LYS A 199 -9.18 -10.65 12.53
N ASN A 200 -8.02 -10.18 12.04
CA ASN A 200 -7.50 -8.82 12.28
C ASN A 200 -7.69 -7.89 11.08
N GLU A 201 -8.62 -8.22 10.19
CA GLU A 201 -8.99 -7.41 9.04
C GLU A 201 -10.47 -7.06 9.09
N THR A 202 -10.83 -5.89 8.56
CA THR A 202 -12.24 -5.49 8.39
C THR A 202 -12.61 -5.66 6.94
N TYR A 203 -13.75 -6.29 6.67
CA TYR A 203 -14.28 -6.50 5.33
C TYR A 203 -15.51 -5.62 5.10
N ALA A 204 -15.71 -5.18 3.86
CA ALA A 204 -16.91 -4.42 3.50
C ALA A 204 -18.18 -5.27 3.67
N PRO A 205 -19.31 -4.71 4.13
CA PRO A 205 -20.55 -5.46 4.39
C PRO A 205 -21.07 -6.24 3.18
N VAL A 206 -20.85 -5.71 1.97
CA VAL A 206 -21.34 -6.29 0.71
C VAL A 206 -20.67 -7.63 0.37
N PHE A 207 -19.53 -7.92 0.98
CA PHE A 207 -18.81 -9.18 0.81
C PHE A 207 -19.48 -10.36 1.51
N ASN A 208 -20.25 -10.10 2.58
CA ASN A 208 -20.88 -11.13 3.42
C ASN A 208 -22.25 -11.60 2.92
N GLN A 209 -22.88 -10.90 1.98
CA GLN A 209 -24.26 -11.21 1.56
C GLN A 209 -24.38 -12.40 0.60
N TYR A 210 -23.29 -12.79 -0.07
CA TYR A 210 -23.31 -13.92 -1.04
C TYR A 210 -23.02 -15.29 -0.42
N GLN A 211 -22.70 -15.35 0.88
CA GLN A 211 -22.45 -16.62 1.58
C GLN A 211 -23.65 -17.15 2.39
N LYS A 212 -24.66 -16.32 2.64
CA LYS A 212 -25.84 -16.72 3.43
C LYS A 212 -26.92 -17.51 2.68
N SER A 213 -26.81 -17.71 1.36
CA SER A 213 -27.88 -18.38 0.58
C SER A 213 -27.80 -19.90 0.49
N LYS A 214 -26.93 -20.60 1.24
CA LYS A 214 -26.81 -22.08 1.16
C LYS A 214 -27.22 -22.90 2.38
N TYR A 215 -27.75 -22.27 3.43
CA TYR A 215 -28.27 -23.01 4.59
C TYR A 215 -29.60 -22.43 5.10
N PHE A 216 -30.63 -22.48 4.27
CA PHE A 216 -31.98 -22.77 4.74
C PHE A 216 -32.54 -23.93 3.89
N ARG A 217 -32.00 -25.14 4.15
CA ARG A 217 -32.82 -26.34 4.03
C ARG A 217 -33.83 -26.26 5.17
N ILE A 218 -35.00 -25.68 4.90
CA ILE A 218 -36.17 -26.09 5.67
C ILE A 218 -36.55 -27.44 5.10
N LYS A 219 -36.42 -28.45 5.96
CA LYS A 219 -36.87 -29.81 5.75
C LYS A 219 -38.33 -29.79 5.30
N THR A 220 -38.61 -30.61 4.31
CA THR A 220 -39.91 -31.27 4.10
C THR A 220 -40.52 -31.74 5.43
N GLY A 221 -41.83 -31.58 5.59
CA GLY A 221 -42.58 -32.26 6.65
C GLY A 221 -43.99 -31.73 6.87
N PHE A 222 -44.94 -32.39 6.18
CA PHE A 222 -46.41 -32.40 6.35
C PHE A 222 -47.19 -31.18 5.82
#